data_AF-A0A7J7HA78-F1
#
_entry.id   AF-A0A7J7HA78-F1
#
_cell.length_a   1.000
_cell.length_b   1.000
_cell.length_c   1.000
_cell.angle_alpha   90.00
_cell.angle_beta   90.00
_cell.angle_gamma   90.00
#
_symmetry.space_group_name_H-M   'P 1'
#
loop_
_entity.id
_entity.type
_entity.pdbx_description
1 polymer ?
#
loop_
_entity_poly.entity_id
_entity_poly.type
_entity_poly.pdbx_seq_one_letter_code
_entity_poly.pdbx_strand_id
1 'polypeptide(L)'
;MENLHIGASERKAEEESSNFIRWIASKAGSPINLTQKIYSSAYTVTSRAAFGNKTKDQESYKSIMEETVKAAAGFNIADFYPSAEWLHLISGIKSKIEKLQKEIDRILGNIINEHIAGKMTETESITILKFSIRPL
;
A
#
# COMPACT_ATOMS: atom_id res chain seq x y z
N MET A 1 -2.63 24.82 6.22
CA MET A 1 -3.45 23.59 6.39
C MET A 1 -2.64 22.30 6.21
N GLU A 2 -1.42 22.36 5.68
CA GLU A 2 -0.54 21.22 5.43
C GLU A 2 -0.08 20.48 6.71
N ASN A 3 0.16 21.21 7.81
CA ASN A 3 0.62 20.62 9.07
C ASN A 3 -0.46 19.81 9.83
N LEU A 4 -1.75 20.02 9.53
CA LEU A 4 -2.85 19.32 10.22
C LEU A 4 -3.00 17.87 9.72
N HIS A 5 -2.70 17.64 8.43
CA HIS A 5 -2.77 16.32 7.80
C HIS A 5 -1.63 15.40 8.25
N ILE A 6 -0.42 15.94 8.38
CA ILE A 6 0.78 15.19 8.80
C ILE A 6 0.60 14.69 10.24
N GLY A 7 0.19 15.58 11.15
CA GLY A 7 -0.04 15.23 12.56
C GLY A 7 -1.20 14.25 12.77
N ALA A 8 -2.18 14.19 11.86
CA ALA A 8 -3.24 13.18 11.93
C ALA A 8 -2.75 11.78 11.53
N SER A 9 -1.75 11.69 10.64
CA SER A 9 -1.14 10.42 10.23
C SER A 9 -0.23 9.87 11.35
N GLU A 10 0.51 10.76 12.00
CA GLU A 10 1.43 10.42 13.09
C GLU A 10 0.68 9.85 14.30
N ARG A 11 -0.43 10.49 14.71
CA ARG A 11 -1.29 9.98 15.78
C ARG A 11 -1.82 8.56 15.51
N LYS A 12 -2.14 8.23 14.26
CA LYS A 12 -2.61 6.88 13.88
C LYS A 12 -1.49 5.85 14.02
N ALA A 13 -0.25 6.23 13.71
CA ALA A 13 0.91 5.35 13.88
C ALA A 13 1.23 5.10 15.36
N GLU A 14 1.15 6.13 16.20
CA GLU A 14 1.37 6.02 17.66
C GLU A 14 0.29 5.15 18.35
N GLU A 15 -0.97 5.33 17.95
CA GLU A 15 -2.08 4.50 18.42
C GLU A 15 -1.84 3.02 18.10
N GLU A 16 -1.49 2.71 16.85
CA GLU A 16 -1.24 1.33 16.43
C GLU A 16 0.01 0.74 17.11
N SER A 17 1.06 1.53 17.32
CA SER A 17 2.25 1.12 18.08
C SER A 17 1.90 0.74 19.52
N SER A 18 1.07 1.55 20.18
CA SER A 18 0.58 1.25 21.53
C SER A 18 -0.26 -0.03 21.57
N ASN A 19 -1.10 -0.26 20.55
CA ASN A 19 -1.89 -1.49 20.42
C ASN A 19 -1.01 -2.72 20.18
N PHE A 20 0.07 -2.58 19.40
CA PHE A 20 1.04 -3.62 19.14
C PHE A 20 1.78 -4.03 20.43
N ILE A 21 2.29 -3.06 21.19
CA ILE A 21 2.97 -3.31 22.47
C ILE A 21 2.03 -4.00 23.46
N ARG A 22 0.78 -3.51 23.59
CA ARG A 22 -0.22 -4.12 24.48
C ARG A 22 -0.53 -5.56 24.08
N TRP A 23 -0.61 -5.84 22.79
CA TRP A 23 -0.81 -7.20 22.28
C TRP A 23 0.37 -8.11 22.62
N ILE A 24 1.63 -7.64 22.47
CA ILE A 24 2.82 -8.42 22.88
C ILE A 24 2.76 -8.71 24.38
N ALA A 25 2.51 -7.70 25.21
CA ALA A 25 2.40 -7.86 26.65
C ALA A 25 1.33 -8.91 27.05
N SER A 26 0.21 -8.94 26.33
CA SER A 26 -0.87 -9.93 26.55
C SER A 26 -0.49 -11.38 26.22
N LYS A 27 0.65 -11.60 25.56
CA LYS A 27 1.15 -12.92 25.14
C LYS A 27 2.41 -13.35 25.90
N ALA A 28 2.76 -12.67 26.98
CA ALA A 28 3.92 -13.00 27.80
C ALA A 28 3.92 -14.50 28.20
N GLY A 29 5.09 -15.13 28.08
CA GLY A 29 5.29 -16.54 28.42
C GLY A 29 4.82 -17.54 27.36
N SER A 30 4.29 -17.11 26.22
CA SER A 30 3.91 -17.98 25.09
C SER A 30 4.73 -17.68 23.83
N PRO A 31 5.09 -18.70 23.02
CA PRO A 31 5.65 -18.45 21.70
C PRO A 31 4.61 -17.76 20.81
N ILE A 32 5.04 -16.72 20.09
CA ILE A 32 4.18 -15.91 19.23
C ILE A 32 4.75 -15.77 17.82
N ASN A 33 3.88 -15.75 16.81
CA ASN A 33 4.25 -15.40 15.43
C ASN A 33 4.14 -13.87 15.25
N LEU A 34 5.29 -13.19 15.34
CA LEU A 34 5.36 -11.73 15.17
C LEU A 34 5.16 -11.29 13.72
N THR A 35 5.54 -12.12 12.74
CA THR A 35 5.49 -11.79 11.32
C THR A 35 4.09 -11.34 10.90
N GLN A 36 3.06 -12.13 11.24
CA GLN A 36 1.68 -11.79 10.88
C GLN A 36 1.20 -10.51 11.58
N LYS A 37 1.61 -10.30 12.83
CA LYS A 37 1.19 -9.12 13.60
C LYS A 37 1.86 -7.84 13.07
N ILE A 38 3.14 -7.89 12.74
CA ILE A 38 3.87 -6.77 12.12
C ILE A 38 3.22 -6.39 10.78
N TYR A 39 2.93 -7.36 9.92
CA TYR A 39 2.25 -7.09 8.65
C TYR A 39 0.88 -6.44 8.86
N SER A 40 0.08 -6.96 9.79
CA SER A 40 -1.23 -6.39 10.10
C SER A 40 -1.14 -4.96 10.63
N SER A 41 -0.18 -4.64 11.50
CA SER A 41 -0.03 -3.30 12.07
C SER A 41 0.49 -2.30 11.04
N ALA A 42 1.52 -2.67 10.26
CA ALA A 42 2.02 -1.83 9.16
C ALA A 42 0.92 -1.56 8.13
N TYR A 43 0.15 -2.58 7.77
CA TYR A 43 -0.99 -2.44 6.88
C TYR A 43 -2.06 -1.49 7.44
N THR A 44 -2.42 -1.61 8.73
CA THR A 44 -3.41 -0.72 9.36
C THR A 44 -2.99 0.75 9.31
N VAL A 45 -1.71 1.04 9.56
CA VAL A 45 -1.19 2.43 9.51
C VAL A 45 -1.23 2.95 8.08
N THR A 46 -0.64 2.23 7.13
CA THR A 46 -0.54 2.66 5.73
C THR A 46 -1.91 2.74 5.08
N SER A 47 -2.83 1.79 5.36
CA SER A 47 -4.17 1.82 4.78
C SER A 47 -5.01 2.97 5.33
N ARG A 48 -4.95 3.25 6.64
CA ARG A 48 -5.66 4.40 7.23
C ARG A 48 -5.09 5.74 6.79
N ALA A 49 -3.83 5.78 6.38
CA ALA A 49 -3.18 6.97 5.84
C ALA A 49 -3.55 7.20 4.37
N ALA A 50 -3.47 6.16 3.53
CA ALA A 50 -3.71 6.26 2.09
C ALA A 50 -5.21 6.26 1.71
N PHE A 51 -6.04 5.51 2.44
CA PHE A 51 -7.43 5.23 2.06
C PHE A 51 -8.47 5.76 3.06
N GLY A 52 -8.06 6.18 4.26
CA GLY A 52 -9.01 6.52 5.33
C GLY A 52 -9.63 5.28 5.98
N ASN A 53 -10.93 5.33 6.32
CA ASN A 53 -11.62 4.19 6.96
C ASN A 53 -12.35 3.32 5.93
N LYS A 54 -11.78 2.14 5.67
CA LYS A 54 -12.32 1.02 4.87
C LYS A 54 -12.65 1.33 3.39
N THR A 55 -11.90 0.70 2.49
CA THR A 55 -12.15 0.68 1.04
C THR A 55 -12.30 -0.74 0.53
N LYS A 56 -12.89 -0.92 -0.66
CA LYS A 56 -13.07 -2.25 -1.28
C LYS A 56 -11.75 -2.91 -1.67
N ASP A 57 -10.72 -2.10 -1.94
CA ASP A 57 -9.41 -2.57 -2.40
C ASP A 57 -8.44 -2.91 -1.25
N GLN A 58 -8.86 -2.78 0.01
CA GLN A 58 -8.01 -2.99 1.18
C GLN A 58 -7.44 -4.42 1.23
N GLU A 59 -8.29 -5.45 1.09
CA GLU A 59 -7.84 -6.85 1.19
C GLU A 59 -6.88 -7.23 0.05
N SER A 60 -7.16 -6.78 -1.18
CA SER A 60 -6.28 -6.95 -2.34
C SER A 60 -4.93 -6.27 -2.09
N TYR A 61 -4.95 -5.04 -1.59
CA TYR A 61 -3.73 -4.28 -1.26
C TYR A 61 -2.90 -4.98 -0.18
N LYS A 62 -3.55 -5.54 0.86
CA LYS A 62 -2.86 -6.29 1.91
C LYS A 62 -2.08 -7.47 1.32
N SER A 63 -2.75 -8.28 0.50
CA SER A 63 -2.15 -9.47 -0.11
C SER A 63 -0.94 -9.11 -0.98
N ILE A 64 -1.10 -8.08 -1.82
CA ILE A 64 -0.04 -7.61 -2.72
C ILE A 64 1.15 -7.04 -1.93
N MET A 65 0.90 -6.32 -0.84
CA MET A 65 1.97 -5.81 0.02
C MET A 65 2.74 -6.92 0.73
N GLU A 66 2.05 -7.98 1.20
CA GLU A 66 2.73 -9.15 1.77
C GLU A 66 3.62 -9.85 0.71
N GLU A 67 3.14 -9.99 -0.52
CA GLU A 67 3.96 -10.56 -1.61
C GLU A 67 5.12 -9.66 -2.01
N THR A 68 4.93 -8.34 -1.96
CA THR A 68 5.96 -7.34 -2.27
C THR A 68 7.07 -7.39 -1.24
N VAL A 69 6.76 -7.43 0.06
CA VAL A 69 7.78 -7.54 1.11
C VAL A 69 8.52 -8.87 0.99
N LYS A 70 7.82 -9.98 0.69
CA LYS A 70 8.47 -11.28 0.44
C LYS A 70 9.40 -11.25 -0.78
N ALA A 71 8.99 -10.57 -1.86
CA ALA A 71 9.82 -10.42 -3.05
C ALA A 71 11.05 -9.54 -2.77
N ALA A 72 10.87 -8.43 -2.04
CA ALA A 72 11.95 -7.53 -1.66
C ALA A 72 12.94 -8.15 -0.67
N ALA A 73 12.46 -9.01 0.23
CA ALA A 73 13.30 -9.75 1.18
C ALA A 73 13.92 -11.03 0.59
N GLY A 74 13.56 -11.40 -0.65
CA GLY A 74 14.03 -12.61 -1.32
C GLY A 74 15.48 -12.49 -1.79
N PHE A 75 16.22 -13.59 -1.74
CA PHE A 75 17.60 -13.67 -2.22
C PHE A 75 17.64 -13.62 -3.75
N ASN A 76 18.29 -12.60 -4.33
CA ASN A 76 18.56 -12.52 -5.75
C ASN A 76 20.04 -12.82 -6.01
N ILE A 77 20.35 -14.06 -6.43
CA ILE A 77 21.72 -14.52 -6.70
C ILE A 77 22.45 -13.66 -7.75
N ALA A 78 21.68 -13.01 -8.63
CA ALA A 78 22.24 -12.16 -9.65
C ALA A 78 22.76 -10.82 -9.09
N ASP A 79 22.36 -10.42 -7.89
CA ASP A 79 22.96 -9.26 -7.18
C ASP A 79 24.40 -9.55 -6.72
N PHE A 80 24.78 -10.82 -6.57
CA PHE A 80 26.14 -11.26 -6.21
C PHE A 80 27.01 -11.59 -7.43
N TYR A 81 26.39 -11.92 -8.57
CA TYR A 81 27.07 -12.20 -9.83
C TYR A 81 26.50 -11.35 -10.97
N PRO A 82 26.84 -10.04 -11.00
CA PRO A 82 26.32 -9.11 -12.00
C PRO A 82 26.67 -9.50 -13.45
N SER A 83 27.77 -10.24 -13.63
CA SER A 83 28.23 -10.72 -14.94
C SER A 83 27.41 -11.90 -15.48
N ALA A 84 26.52 -12.48 -14.69
CA ALA A 84 25.69 -13.63 -15.05
C ALA A 84 24.23 -13.21 -15.26
N GLU A 85 23.98 -12.33 -16.24
CA GLU A 85 22.64 -11.77 -16.50
C GLU A 85 21.55 -12.82 -16.74
N TRP A 86 21.91 -14.02 -17.21
CA TRP A 86 20.99 -15.14 -17.38
C TRP A 86 20.35 -15.62 -16.06
N LEU A 87 21.00 -15.39 -14.91
CA LEU A 87 20.44 -15.71 -13.60
C LEU A 87 19.19 -14.86 -13.29
N HIS A 88 19.16 -13.61 -13.76
CA HIS A 88 17.96 -12.77 -13.64
C HIS A 88 16.78 -13.37 -14.43
N LEU A 89 17.04 -14.00 -15.57
CA LEU A 89 16.02 -14.62 -16.43
C LEU A 89 15.48 -15.93 -15.83
N ILE A 90 16.35 -16.78 -15.28
CA ILE A 90 15.94 -18.08 -14.71
C ILE A 90 15.28 -17.93 -13.34
N SER A 91 15.66 -16.91 -12.56
CA SER A 91 15.08 -16.67 -11.23
C SER A 91 13.57 -16.40 -11.25
N GLY A 92 13.00 -15.99 -12.40
CA GLY A 92 11.60 -15.58 -12.52
C GLY A 92 11.24 -14.31 -11.74
N ILE A 93 12.22 -13.68 -11.07
CA ILE A 93 11.99 -12.59 -10.13
C ILE A 93 11.53 -11.32 -10.86
N LYS A 94 12.08 -11.08 -12.06
CA LYS A 94 11.69 -9.95 -12.92
C LYS A 94 10.20 -10.01 -13.27
N SER A 95 9.71 -11.16 -13.73
CA SER A 95 8.29 -11.33 -14.07
C SER A 95 7.39 -11.17 -12.83
N LYS A 96 7.84 -11.66 -11.66
CA LYS A 96 7.10 -11.48 -10.41
C LYS A 96 7.01 -10.02 -10.00
N ILE A 97 8.11 -9.27 -10.07
CA ILE A 97 8.16 -7.83 -9.77
C ILE A 97 7.25 -7.06 -10.73
N GLU A 98 7.32 -7.32 -12.04
CA GLU A 98 6.48 -6.65 -13.04
C GLU A 98 4.98 -6.89 -12.80
N LYS A 99 4.60 -8.10 -12.39
CA LYS A 99 3.20 -8.41 -12.02
C LYS A 99 2.77 -7.66 -10.77
N LEU A 100 3.60 -7.63 -9.73
CA LEU A 100 3.31 -6.91 -8.50
C LEU A 100 3.19 -5.40 -8.75
N GLN A 101 4.08 -4.82 -9.56
CA GLN A 101 4.02 -3.41 -9.94
C GLN A 101 2.70 -3.06 -10.62
N LYS A 102 2.27 -3.84 -11.62
CA LYS A 102 1.00 -3.63 -12.32
C LYS A 102 -0.21 -3.66 -11.37
N GLU A 103 -0.21 -4.58 -10.43
CA GLU A 103 -1.29 -4.73 -9.44
C GLU A 103 -1.30 -3.56 -8.44
N ILE A 104 -0.13 -3.12 -7.97
CA ILE A 104 0.00 -1.92 -7.11
C ILE A 104 -0.48 -0.67 -7.86
N ASP A 105 -0.06 -0.48 -9.11
CA ASP A 105 -0.44 0.68 -9.92
C ASP A 105 -1.95 0.73 -10.15
N ARG A 106 -2.58 -0.43 -10.39
CA ARG A 106 -4.05 -0.52 -10.52
C ARG A 106 -4.74 -0.07 -9.23
N ILE A 107 -4.32 -0.58 -8.08
CA ILE A 107 -4.92 -0.24 -6.79
C ILE A 107 -4.72 1.23 -6.47
N LEU A 108 -3.48 1.74 -6.56
CA LEU A 108 -3.20 3.14 -6.28
C LEU A 108 -3.95 4.07 -7.25
N GLY A 109 -4.04 3.69 -8.53
CA GLY A 109 -4.84 4.39 -9.52
C GLY A 109 -6.32 4.49 -9.14
N ASN A 110 -6.92 3.39 -8.68
CA ASN A 110 -8.31 3.40 -8.19
C ASN A 110 -8.49 4.37 -7.02
N ILE A 111 -7.61 4.34 -6.03
CA ILE A 111 -7.67 5.24 -4.85
C ILE A 111 -7.59 6.70 -5.29
N ILE A 112 -6.63 7.02 -6.16
CA ILE A 112 -6.41 8.38 -6.64
C ILE A 112 -7.67 8.86 -7.36
N ASN A 113 -8.25 8.02 -8.21
CA ASN A 113 -9.48 8.35 -8.95
C ASN A 113 -10.67 8.53 -8.00
N GLU A 114 -10.86 7.66 -7.02
CA GLU A 114 -11.91 7.79 -6.00
C GLU A 114 -11.76 9.10 -5.20
N HIS A 115 -10.53 9.45 -4.82
CA HIS A 115 -10.24 10.67 -4.07
C HIS A 115 -10.45 11.94 -4.91
N ILE A 116 -10.10 11.92 -6.19
CA ILE A 116 -10.37 13.02 -7.12
C ILE A 116 -11.88 13.17 -7.32
N ALA A 117 -12.59 12.07 -7.58
CA ALA A 117 -14.03 12.09 -7.77
C ALA A 117 -14.78 12.56 -6.52
N GLY A 118 -14.34 12.17 -5.32
CA GLY A 118 -14.90 12.62 -4.05
C GLY A 118 -14.58 14.08 -3.69
N LYS A 119 -13.58 14.69 -4.33
CA LYS A 119 -13.22 16.10 -4.19
C LYS A 119 -13.90 17.00 -5.22
N MET A 120 -14.44 16.45 -6.29
CA MET A 120 -15.16 17.23 -7.30
C MET A 120 -16.41 17.84 -6.68
N THR A 121 -16.43 19.17 -6.59
CA THR A 121 -17.68 19.88 -6.30
C THR A 121 -18.59 19.79 -7.51
N GLU A 122 -19.91 19.85 -7.30
CA GLU A 122 -20.91 19.80 -8.38
C GLU A 122 -20.60 20.83 -9.49
N THR A 123 -19.97 21.95 -9.12
CA THR A 123 -19.51 23.01 -10.03
C THR A 123 -18.35 22.59 -10.95
N GLU A 124 -17.43 21.75 -10.50
CA GLU A 124 -16.31 21.24 -11.32
C GLU A 124 -16.79 20.17 -12.30
N SER A 125 -17.67 19.26 -11.85
CA SER A 125 -18.33 18.29 -12.73
C SER A 125 -19.14 18.96 -13.84
N ILE A 126 -19.87 20.04 -13.51
CA ILE A 126 -20.60 20.85 -14.50
C ILE A 126 -19.64 21.55 -15.47
N THR A 127 -18.48 22.01 -15.01
CA THR A 127 -17.49 22.68 -15.86
C THR A 127 -16.87 21.73 -16.88
N ILE A 128 -16.50 20.51 -16.45
CA ILE A 128 -15.92 19.48 -17.33
C ILE A 128 -16.96 19.01 -18.36
N LEU A 129 -18.20 18.77 -17.95
CA LEU A 129 -19.28 18.41 -18.87
C LEU A 129 -19.59 19.53 -19.88
N LYS A 130 -19.57 20.80 -19.46
CA LYS A 130 -19.72 21.95 -20.37
C LYS A 130 -18.57 22.08 -21.38
N PHE A 131 -17.36 21.69 -21.02
CA PHE A 131 -16.23 21.70 -21.94
C PHE A 131 -16.33 20.56 -22.96
N SER A 132 -16.80 19.38 -22.54
CA SER A 132 -16.93 18.20 -23.41
C SER A 132 -18.12 18.25 -24.39
N ILE A 133 -19.19 19.01 -24.09
CA ILE A 133 -20.39 19.11 -24.94
C ILE A 133 -20.35 20.38 -25.81
N ARG A 134 -19.34 21.24 -25.66
CA ARG A 134 -19.20 22.42 -26.53
C ARG A 134 -18.89 21.93 -27.95
N PRO A 135 -19.78 22.15 -28.93
CA PRO A 135 -19.42 21.88 -30.31
C PRO A 135 -18.36 22.89 -30.74
N LEU A 136 -17.43 22.44 -31.58
CA LEU A 136 -16.39 23.26 -32.21
C LEU A 136 -16.94 24.56 -32.80
#